data_AF-B8KSL1-F1
#
_entry.id   AF-B8KSL1-F1
#
_cell.length_a   1.000
_cell.length_b   1.000
_cell.length_c   1.000
_cell.angle_alpha   90.00
_cell.angle_beta   90.00
_cell.angle_gamma   90.00
#
_symmetry.space_group_name_H-M   'P 1'
#
loop_
_entity.id
_entity.type
_entity.pdbx_description
1 polymer ?
#
loop_
_entity_poly.entity_id
_entity_poly.type
_entity_poly.pdbx_seq_one_letter_code
_entity_poly.pdbx_strand_id
1 'polypeptide(L)'
;MIILLLLLHGLLSVLLLGALTHQSASLLRRRPESNDRSIEPTAGFMGHYSAINGRLMVTAVVVCYLITFTIGAVLYPTYRLDVRVAFAEMQLPWAIALFEIKEHWAALGLGLLPFYVQSWRSAAMRQPKLVLTLCLSVVVWFNFIVGHVLNNFRGL
;
A
#
# COMPACT_ATOMS: atom_id res chain seq x y z
N MET A 1 -2.54 0.00 -25.19
CA MET A 1 -3.47 -0.43 -24.12
C MET A 1 -2.72 -0.83 -22.84
N ILE A 2 -1.68 -1.67 -22.93
CA ILE A 2 -0.87 -2.09 -21.76
C ILE A 2 -0.19 -0.92 -21.04
N ILE A 3 0.41 0.04 -21.78
CA ILE A 3 1.07 1.22 -21.17
C ILE A 3 0.07 2.06 -20.34
N LEU A 4 -1.14 2.27 -20.83
CA LEU A 4 -2.18 3.01 -20.08
C LEU A 4 -2.51 2.30 -18.76
N LEU A 5 -2.64 0.97 -18.79
CA LEU A 5 -2.89 0.18 -17.57
C LEU A 5 -1.71 0.24 -16.60
N LEU A 6 -0.46 0.21 -17.08
CA LEU A 6 0.73 0.38 -16.26
C LEU A 6 0.78 1.76 -15.60
N LEU A 7 0.49 2.82 -16.36
CA LEU A 7 0.41 4.19 -15.83
C LEU A 7 -0.69 4.32 -14.77
N LEU A 8 -1.89 3.81 -15.05
CA LEU A 8 -2.99 3.82 -14.08
C LEU A 8 -2.65 3.01 -12.82
N HIS A 9 -2.08 1.81 -12.98
CA HIS A 9 -1.63 0.98 -11.88
C HIS A 9 -0.57 1.70 -11.04
N GLY A 10 0.41 2.34 -11.67
CA GLY A 10 1.46 3.11 -11.00
C GLY A 10 0.89 4.29 -10.22
N LEU A 11 0.03 5.10 -10.83
CA LEU A 11 -0.60 6.26 -10.18
C LEU A 11 -1.48 5.85 -8.99
N LEU A 12 -2.29 4.80 -9.14
CA LEU A 12 -3.11 4.27 -8.04
C LEU A 12 -2.26 3.65 -6.94
N SER A 13 -1.11 3.05 -7.28
CA SER A 13 -0.15 2.55 -6.30
C SER A 13 0.47 3.70 -5.49
N VAL A 14 0.83 4.81 -6.13
CA VAL A 14 1.32 6.03 -5.42
C VAL A 14 0.23 6.59 -4.50
N LEU A 15 -1.02 6.67 -4.97
CA LEU A 15 -2.15 7.13 -4.16
C LEU A 15 -2.37 6.24 -2.93
N LEU A 16 -2.35 4.92 -3.12
CA LEU A 16 -2.48 3.94 -2.04
C LEU A 16 -1.32 4.01 -1.04
N LEU A 17 -0.09 4.13 -1.55
CA LEU A 17 1.12 4.29 -0.75
C LEU A 17 1.03 5.54 0.15
N GLY A 18 0.61 6.66 -0.44
CA GLY A 18 0.37 7.91 0.28
C GLY A 18 -0.70 7.74 1.36
N ALA A 19 -1.87 7.22 1.01
CA ALA A 19 -2.98 7.04 1.94
C ALA A 19 -2.59 6.20 3.18
N LEU A 20 -1.90 5.07 2.97
CA LEU A 20 -1.43 4.21 4.06
C LEU A 20 -0.32 4.85 4.88
N THR A 21 0.59 5.61 4.27
CA THR A 21 1.66 6.33 4.98
C THR A 21 1.09 7.44 5.87
N HIS A 22 0.16 8.24 5.35
CA HIS A 22 -0.56 9.25 6.11
C HIS A 22 -1.36 8.65 7.26
N GLN A 23 -2.11 7.57 7.00
CA GLN A 23 -2.91 6.91 8.02
C GLN A 23 -2.03 6.28 9.11
N SER A 24 -0.91 5.65 8.75
CA SER A 24 0.07 5.12 9.69
C SER A 24 0.68 6.22 10.56
N ALA A 25 1.10 7.34 9.95
CA ALA A 25 1.62 8.50 10.68
C ALA A 25 0.58 9.08 11.65
N SER A 26 -0.69 9.14 11.25
CA SER A 26 -1.79 9.58 12.12
C SER A 26 -1.98 8.70 13.35
N LEU A 27 -1.88 7.38 13.19
CA LEU A 27 -2.08 6.42 14.28
C LEU A 27 -0.88 6.35 15.23
N LEU A 28 0.33 6.47 14.71
CA LEU A 28 1.56 6.52 15.51
C LEU A 28 1.65 7.80 16.34
N ARG A 29 1.12 8.92 15.83
CA ARG A 29 1.17 10.23 16.50
C ARG A 29 0.06 10.48 17.51
N ARG A 30 -1.13 9.92 17.30
CA ARG A 30 -2.22 10.04 18.28
C ARG A 30 -1.73 9.47 19.61
N ARG A 31 -1.49 10.29 20.64
CA ARG A 31 -1.19 9.77 21.99
C ARG A 31 -2.39 8.94 22.50
N PRO A 32 -2.17 7.98 23.42
CA PRO A 32 -3.28 7.45 24.21
C PRO A 32 -3.98 8.64 24.88
N GLU A 33 -5.28 8.54 25.12
CA GLU A 33 -6.08 9.59 25.78
C GLU A 33 -5.54 9.87 27.20
N SER A 34 -4.41 10.54 27.34
CA SER A 34 -4.05 11.25 28.55
C SER A 34 -4.94 12.48 28.55
N ASN A 35 -5.74 12.61 29.60
CA ASN A 35 -6.78 13.59 29.92
C ASN A 35 -6.35 15.08 29.88
N ASP A 36 -5.23 15.39 29.23
CA ASP A 36 -4.63 16.71 29.19
C ASP A 36 -5.01 17.41 27.87
N ARG A 37 -6.18 18.06 27.89
CA ARG A 37 -6.69 18.91 26.80
C ARG A 37 -5.86 20.20 26.58
N SER A 38 -4.73 20.35 27.26
CA SER A 38 -3.89 21.55 27.24
C SER A 38 -2.79 21.54 26.17
N ILE A 39 -2.52 20.41 25.51
CA ILE A 39 -1.52 20.35 24.45
C ILE A 39 -2.17 20.87 23.16
N GLU A 40 -1.85 22.11 22.81
CA GLU A 40 -2.21 22.71 21.53
C GLU A 40 -2.01 21.72 20.37
N PRO A 41 -2.90 21.71 19.37
CA PRO A 41 -2.68 20.91 18.17
C PRO A 41 -1.33 21.30 17.61
N THR A 42 -0.34 20.41 17.70
CA THR A 42 1.07 20.66 17.37
C THR A 42 1.17 21.55 16.14
N ALA A 43 1.43 22.85 16.36
CA ALA A 43 1.44 23.84 15.30
C ALA A 43 2.63 23.51 14.39
N GLY A 44 2.35 22.99 13.19
CA GLY A 44 3.39 22.61 12.25
C GLY A 44 2.92 21.61 11.20
N PHE A 45 3.71 21.47 10.14
CA PHE A 45 3.45 20.60 8.99
C PHE A 45 3.05 19.18 9.40
N MET A 46 3.76 18.60 10.37
CA MET A 46 3.55 17.23 10.80
C MET A 46 2.29 17.04 11.67
N GLY A 47 1.80 18.12 12.31
CA GLY A 47 0.48 18.14 12.95
C GLY A 47 -0.63 18.04 11.91
N HIS A 48 -0.57 18.86 10.87
CA HIS A 48 -1.52 18.81 9.75
C HIS A 48 -1.46 17.48 8.98
N TYR A 49 -0.26 16.99 8.71
CA TYR A 49 -0.04 15.72 8.00
C TYR A 49 -0.71 14.52 8.70
N SER A 50 -0.78 14.55 10.03
CA SER A 50 -1.34 13.48 10.87
C SER A 50 -2.79 13.72 11.31
N ALA A 51 -3.37 14.89 11.02
CA ALA A 51 -4.72 15.28 11.41
C ALA A 51 -5.84 14.71 10.50
N ILE A 52 -5.57 13.61 9.79
CA ILE A 52 -6.52 13.05 8.83
C ILE A 52 -7.71 12.38 9.54
N ASN A 53 -8.88 12.42 8.91
CA ASN A 53 -9.99 11.56 9.30
C ASN A 53 -9.70 10.11 8.87
N GLY A 54 -9.22 9.31 9.83
CA GLY A 54 -8.86 7.91 9.58
C GLY A 54 -10.00 7.08 8.98
N ARG A 55 -11.26 7.41 9.24
CA ARG A 55 -12.43 6.67 8.72
C ARG A 55 -12.68 6.94 7.24
N LEU A 56 -12.49 8.17 6.77
CA LEU A 56 -12.56 8.50 5.34
C LEU A 56 -11.44 7.78 4.57
N MET A 57 -10.27 7.65 5.19
CA MET A 57 -9.11 7.02 4.55
C MET A 57 -9.27 5.51 4.37
N VAL A 58 -10.08 4.84 5.19
CA VAL A 58 -10.38 3.40 5.03
C VAL A 58 -10.99 3.10 3.67
N THR A 59 -12.01 3.86 3.26
CA THR A 59 -12.66 3.65 1.97
C THR A 59 -11.67 3.90 0.82
N ALA A 60 -10.89 4.97 0.91
CA ALA A 60 -9.87 5.27 -0.10
C ALA A 60 -8.83 4.14 -0.22
N VAL A 61 -8.30 3.65 0.91
CA VAL A 61 -7.34 2.54 0.94
C VAL A 61 -7.95 1.28 0.33
N VAL A 62 -9.15 0.88 0.73
CA VAL A 62 -9.80 -0.35 0.23
C VAL A 62 -10.06 -0.26 -1.27
N VAL A 63 -10.66 0.84 -1.74
CA VAL A 63 -10.97 1.02 -3.16
C VAL A 63 -9.69 1.06 -4.00
N CYS A 64 -8.69 1.84 -3.60
CA CYS A 64 -7.41 1.89 -4.31
C CYS A 64 -6.72 0.53 -4.31
N TYR A 65 -6.73 -0.20 -3.19
CA TYR A 65 -6.14 -1.54 -3.11
C TYR A 65 -6.81 -2.50 -4.09
N LEU A 66 -8.14 -2.58 -4.09
CA LEU A 66 -8.89 -3.48 -4.95
C LEU A 66 -8.68 -3.17 -6.44
N ILE A 67 -8.71 -1.89 -6.82
CA ILE A 67 -8.47 -1.49 -8.21
C ILE A 67 -7.03 -1.79 -8.61
N THR A 68 -6.04 -1.39 -7.81
CA THR A 68 -4.61 -1.64 -8.09
C THR A 68 -4.33 -3.14 -8.21
N PHE A 69 -4.86 -3.96 -7.29
CA PHE A 69 -4.72 -5.42 -7.32
C PHE A 69 -5.35 -6.00 -8.58
N THR A 70 -6.56 -5.56 -8.95
CA THR A 70 -7.27 -6.05 -10.14
C THR A 70 -6.51 -5.70 -11.41
N ILE A 71 -6.04 -4.46 -11.56
CA ILE A 71 -5.21 -4.08 -12.72
C ILE A 71 -3.91 -4.89 -12.75
N GLY A 72 -3.27 -5.11 -11.59
CA GLY A 72 -2.09 -5.95 -11.48
C GLY A 72 -2.34 -7.40 -11.92
N ALA A 73 -3.47 -7.98 -11.54
CA ALA A 73 -3.89 -9.31 -11.98
C ALA A 73 -4.16 -9.37 -13.49
N VAL A 74 -4.73 -8.32 -14.08
CA VAL A 74 -4.91 -8.21 -15.54
C VAL A 74 -3.57 -8.08 -16.27
N LEU A 75 -2.57 -7.41 -15.68
CA LEU A 75 -1.22 -7.28 -16.23
C LEU A 75 -0.36 -8.53 -16.02
N TYR A 76 -0.76 -9.45 -15.15
CA TYR A 76 0.04 -10.62 -14.77
C TYR A 76 0.40 -11.55 -15.94
N PRO A 77 -0.52 -11.89 -16.88
CA PRO A 77 -0.16 -12.72 -18.02
C PRO A 77 0.97 -12.10 -18.87
N THR A 78 0.95 -10.78 -19.09
CA THR A 78 2.03 -10.07 -19.80
C THR A 78 3.35 -10.19 -19.05
N TYR A 79 3.35 -10.11 -17.71
CA TYR A 79 4.56 -10.40 -16.94
C TYR A 79 5.06 -11.83 -17.17
N ARG A 80 4.17 -12.84 -17.09
CA ARG A 80 4.55 -14.25 -17.19
C ARG A 80 5.09 -14.64 -18.56
N LEU A 81 4.55 -14.06 -19.62
CA LEU A 81 4.91 -14.41 -20.99
C LEU A 81 6.07 -13.57 -21.54
N ASP A 82 6.16 -12.28 -21.17
CA ASP A 82 7.14 -11.37 -21.77
C ASP A 82 8.26 -10.99 -20.80
N VAL A 83 7.91 -10.51 -19.60
CA VAL A 83 8.89 -9.93 -18.67
C VAL A 83 9.72 -11.01 -17.99
N ARG A 84 9.09 -12.11 -17.57
CA ARG A 84 9.79 -13.23 -16.92
C ARG A 84 10.79 -13.91 -17.87
N VAL A 85 10.41 -14.08 -19.14
CA VAL A 85 11.31 -14.63 -20.17
C VAL A 85 12.51 -13.72 -20.37
N ALA A 86 12.27 -12.41 -20.53
CA ALA A 86 13.36 -11.43 -20.65
C ALA A 86 14.30 -11.44 -19.44
N PHE A 87 13.78 -11.50 -18.20
CA PHE A 87 14.63 -11.59 -17.00
C PHE A 87 15.40 -12.92 -16.90
N ALA A 88 14.84 -14.02 -17.41
CA ALA A 88 15.54 -15.30 -17.47
C ALA A 88 16.70 -15.24 -18.48
N GLU A 89 16.48 -14.64 -19.66
CA GLU A 89 17.51 -14.43 -20.68
C GLU A 89 18.62 -13.50 -20.18
N MET A 90 18.27 -12.47 -19.41
CA MET A 90 19.23 -11.57 -18.74
C MET A 90 19.93 -12.20 -17.53
N GLN A 91 19.63 -13.45 -17.18
CA GLN A 91 20.17 -14.14 -16.00
C GLN A 91 19.93 -13.37 -14.68
N LEU A 92 18.72 -12.84 -14.50
CA LEU A 92 18.30 -12.10 -13.30
C LEU A 92 17.29 -12.93 -12.46
N PRO A 93 17.69 -14.08 -11.87
CA PRO A 93 16.76 -14.93 -11.11
C PRO A 93 16.21 -14.24 -9.87
N TRP A 94 16.97 -13.31 -9.27
CA TRP A 94 16.53 -12.51 -8.13
C TRP A 94 15.36 -11.58 -8.50
N ALA A 95 15.31 -11.07 -9.74
CA ALA A 95 14.24 -10.20 -10.21
C ALA A 95 12.93 -10.97 -10.40
N ILE A 96 13.02 -12.21 -10.89
CA ILE A 96 11.90 -13.14 -10.99
C ILE A 96 11.39 -13.48 -9.58
N ALA A 97 12.29 -13.86 -8.66
CA ALA A 97 11.92 -14.19 -7.29
C ALA A 97 11.28 -13.02 -6.54
N LEU A 98 11.81 -11.79 -6.69
CA LEU A 98 11.22 -10.59 -6.10
C LEU A 98 9.81 -10.35 -6.62
N PHE A 99 9.56 -10.53 -7.92
CA PHE A 99 8.22 -10.41 -8.47
C PHE A 99 7.30 -11.46 -7.84
N GLU A 100 7.68 -12.73 -7.84
CA GLU A 100 6.85 -13.80 -7.26
C GLU A 100 6.54 -13.52 -5.77
N ILE A 101 7.53 -13.08 -4.98
CA ILE A 101 7.32 -12.66 -3.59
C ILE A 101 6.29 -11.54 -3.53
N LYS A 102 6.41 -10.48 -4.34
CA LYS A 102 5.47 -9.35 -4.36
C LYS A 102 4.03 -9.79 -4.60
N GLU A 103 3.81 -10.83 -5.42
CA GLU A 103 2.47 -11.36 -5.67
C GLU A 103 1.86 -11.96 -4.41
N HIS A 104 2.65 -12.72 -3.65
CA HIS A 104 2.23 -13.27 -2.37
C HIS A 104 1.92 -12.17 -1.36
N TRP A 105 2.75 -11.12 -1.30
CA TRP A 105 2.50 -9.95 -0.43
C TRP A 105 1.21 -9.23 -0.84
N ALA A 106 0.95 -9.06 -2.14
CA ALA A 106 -0.31 -8.48 -2.64
C ALA A 106 -1.53 -9.37 -2.29
N ALA A 107 -1.42 -10.68 -2.40
CA ALA A 107 -2.49 -11.59 -1.97
C ALA A 107 -2.72 -11.54 -0.45
N LEU A 108 -1.65 -11.47 0.34
CA LEU A 108 -1.72 -11.32 1.80
C LEU A 108 -2.42 -10.02 2.18
N GLY A 109 -2.04 -8.88 1.57
CA GLY A 109 -2.70 -7.61 1.85
C GLY A 109 -4.18 -7.61 1.47
N LEU A 110 -4.55 -8.27 0.35
CA LEU A 110 -5.96 -8.48 -0.01
C LEU A 110 -6.71 -9.24 1.09
N GLY A 111 -6.12 -10.33 1.60
CA GLY A 111 -6.67 -11.12 2.71
C GLY A 111 -6.79 -10.34 4.03
N LEU A 112 -5.96 -9.32 4.24
CA LEU A 112 -6.01 -8.45 5.43
C LEU A 112 -7.11 -7.37 5.35
N LEU A 113 -7.63 -7.03 4.16
CA LEU A 113 -8.59 -5.93 3.99
C LEU A 113 -9.87 -6.09 4.84
N PRO A 114 -10.52 -7.26 4.95
CA PRO A 114 -11.73 -7.39 5.78
C PRO A 114 -11.45 -7.12 7.26
N PHE A 115 -10.32 -7.61 7.77
CA PHE A 115 -9.89 -7.38 9.16
C PHE A 115 -9.57 -5.90 9.39
N TYR A 116 -8.90 -5.27 8.42
CA TYR A 116 -8.62 -3.84 8.44
C TYR A 116 -9.93 -3.04 8.52
N VAL A 117 -10.87 -3.27 7.61
CA VAL A 117 -12.20 -2.60 7.61
C VAL A 117 -12.91 -2.80 8.95
N GLN A 118 -12.94 -4.03 9.45
CA GLN A 118 -13.59 -4.36 10.72
C GLN A 118 -12.95 -3.62 11.90
N SER A 119 -11.61 -3.52 11.94
CA SER A 119 -10.89 -2.81 13.01
C SER A 119 -11.27 -1.32 13.07
N TRP A 120 -11.60 -0.71 11.93
CA TRP A 120 -11.99 0.69 11.84
C TRP A 120 -13.46 0.97 12.09
N ARG A 121 -14.31 -0.06 12.21
CA ARG A 121 -15.74 0.10 12.58
C ARG A 121 -15.93 0.40 14.07
N SER A 122 -15.07 -0.15 14.93
CA SER A 122 -15.15 0.06 16.38
C SER A 122 -14.23 1.20 16.83
N ALA A 123 -14.72 2.11 17.68
CA ALA A 123 -13.88 3.17 18.24
C ALA A 123 -12.78 2.60 19.16
N ALA A 124 -13.08 1.55 19.92
CA ALA A 124 -12.23 1.01 20.99
C ALA A 124 -10.99 0.23 20.51
N MET A 125 -10.95 -0.22 19.25
CA MET A 125 -9.90 -1.13 18.75
C MET A 125 -8.63 -0.40 18.28
N ARG A 126 -7.94 0.31 19.17
CA ARG A 126 -6.73 1.06 18.79
C ARG A 126 -5.58 0.17 18.28
N GLN A 127 -5.22 -0.88 19.01
CA GLN A 127 -4.10 -1.75 18.65
C GLN A 127 -4.33 -2.47 17.31
N PRO A 128 -5.50 -3.11 17.05
CA PRO A 128 -5.76 -3.75 15.75
C PRO A 128 -5.70 -2.78 14.57
N LYS A 129 -6.24 -1.55 14.71
CA LYS A 129 -6.13 -0.52 13.67
C LYS A 129 -4.67 -0.22 13.35
N LEU A 130 -3.85 -0.03 14.38
CA LEU A 130 -2.42 0.28 14.20
C LEU A 130 -1.70 -0.86 13.49
N VAL A 131 -1.81 -2.08 14.02
CA VAL A 131 -1.11 -3.25 13.47
C VAL A 131 -1.52 -3.50 12.02
N LEU A 132 -2.82 -3.54 11.73
CA LEU A 132 -3.31 -3.82 10.38
C LEU A 132 -2.94 -2.72 9.38
N THR A 133 -3.00 -1.45 9.79
CA THR A 133 -2.59 -0.33 8.93
C THR A 133 -1.09 -0.40 8.64
N LEU A 134 -0.25 -0.73 9.63
CA LEU A 134 1.19 -0.89 9.44
C LEU A 134 1.51 -2.11 8.57
N CYS A 135 0.87 -3.25 8.79
CA CYS A 135 1.04 -4.44 7.94
C CYS A 135 0.70 -4.14 6.48
N LEU A 136 -0.45 -3.50 6.22
CA LEU A 136 -0.82 -3.08 4.87
C LEU A 136 0.17 -2.05 4.29
N SER A 137 0.66 -1.13 5.12
CA SER A 137 1.67 -0.15 4.68
C SER A 137 2.96 -0.83 4.24
N VAL A 138 3.45 -1.82 5.00
CA VAL A 138 4.65 -2.59 4.64
C VAL A 138 4.43 -3.36 3.34
N VAL A 139 3.29 -4.05 3.20
CA VAL A 139 2.91 -4.76 1.97
C VAL A 139 2.94 -3.82 0.76
N VAL A 140 2.29 -2.66 0.87
CA VAL A 140 2.16 -1.72 -0.25
C VAL A 140 3.49 -1.04 -0.57
N TRP A 141 4.27 -0.66 0.44
CA TRP A 141 5.62 -0.11 0.24
C TRP A 141 6.53 -1.10 -0.48
N PHE A 142 6.55 -2.37 -0.02
CA PHE A 142 7.33 -3.42 -0.66
C PHE A 142 6.91 -3.60 -2.12
N ASN A 143 5.61 -3.77 -2.38
CA ASN A 143 5.09 -3.98 -3.73
C ASN A 143 5.37 -2.79 -4.67
N PHE A 144 5.27 -1.57 -4.16
CA PHE A 144 5.57 -0.36 -4.93
C PHE A 144 7.05 -0.27 -5.29
N ILE A 145 7.95 -0.45 -4.32
CA ILE A 145 9.40 -0.39 -4.56
C ILE A 145 9.83 -1.48 -5.54
N VAL A 146 9.44 -2.73 -5.29
CA VAL A 146 9.77 -3.85 -6.18
C VAL A 146 9.18 -3.63 -7.56
N GLY A 147 7.93 -3.20 -7.65
CA GLY A 147 7.29 -2.87 -8.93
C GLY A 147 8.08 -1.81 -9.72
N HIS A 148 8.46 -0.72 -9.06
CA HIS A 148 9.19 0.38 -9.70
C HIS A 148 10.59 -0.04 -10.15
N VAL A 149 11.34 -0.74 -9.28
CA VAL A 149 12.69 -1.23 -9.60
C VAL A 149 12.66 -2.19 -10.80
N LEU A 150 11.74 -3.15 -10.81
CA LEU A 150 11.63 -4.13 -11.90
C LEU A 150 11.17 -3.49 -13.22
N ASN A 151 10.28 -2.49 -13.17
CA ASN A 151 9.86 -1.75 -14.36
C ASN A 151 11.05 -1.03 -15.01
N ASN A 152 11.86 -0.34 -14.20
CA ASN A 152 13.07 0.34 -14.66
C ASN A 152 14.10 -0.63 -15.28
N PHE A 153 14.28 -1.83 -14.71
CA PHE A 153 15.15 -2.86 -15.32
C PHE A 153 14.62 -3.37 -16.66
N ARG A 154 13.29 -3.44 -16.84
CA ARG A 154 12.70 -3.87 -18.12
C ARG A 154 12.80 -2.79 -19.20
N GLY A 155 13.04 -1.53 -18.81
CA GLY A 155 13.03 -0.36 -19.70
C GLY A 155 11.61 0.15 -19.98
N LEU A 156 10.68 -0.06 -19.06
CA LEU A 156 9.30 0.43 -19.09
C LEU A 156 9.09 1.49 -18.00
#